data_AF-A0A838PYH6-F1
#
_entry.id   AF-A0A838PYH6-F1
#
_cell.length_a   1.000
_cell.length_b   1.000
_cell.length_c   1.000
_cell.angle_alpha   90.00
_cell.angle_beta   90.00
_cell.angle_gamma   90.00
#
_symmetry.space_group_name_H-M   'P 1'
#
loop_
_entity.id
_entity.type
_entity.pdbx_description
1 polymer ?
#
loop_
_entity_poly.entity_id
_entity_poly.type
_entity_poly.pdbx_seq_one_letter_code
_entity_poly.pdbx_strand_id
1 'polypeptide(L)'
;MVVWQDRETRLFHHVGTLEADPAGDYRFQYQPEARLAPNFRPFMAFPDSDRQYRSTALFPFFSNRVMSPSRPDFGAYLDALGLTRDQADPVELLARSGGARATDTVQIVAEPITENGVETARFLVSGCRYIDGADERIARLVAGQPLRVRPEPENPQDSRALLLDVTSGDPVGWVPRYLLDYLHKHIDQGADVQVYAERVNGPEASWHMRVLARLEVRPANG
;
A
#
# COMPACT_ATOMS: atom_id res chain seq x y z
N MET A 1 -5.42 6.11 4.69
CA MET A 1 -4.33 6.43 5.64
C MET A 1 -3.21 7.19 4.97
N VAL A 2 -2.64 8.16 5.67
CA VAL A 2 -1.34 8.79 5.38
C VAL A 2 -0.32 8.20 6.35
N VAL A 3 0.64 7.47 5.81
CA VAL A 3 1.65 6.74 6.57
C VAL A 3 2.99 7.41 6.37
N TRP A 4 3.74 7.60 7.45
CA TRP A 4 5.07 8.17 7.44
C TRP A 4 6.10 7.15 7.92
N GLN A 5 7.18 6.99 7.16
CA GLN A 5 8.32 6.19 7.55
C GLN A 5 9.34 7.02 8.33
N ASP A 6 9.65 6.58 9.54
CA ASP A 6 10.80 7.09 10.29
C ASP A 6 12.09 6.69 9.58
N ARG A 7 12.97 7.65 9.30
CA ARG A 7 14.24 7.38 8.60
C ARG A 7 15.23 6.60 9.47
N GLU A 8 15.18 6.79 10.78
CA GLU A 8 16.11 6.18 11.72
C GLU A 8 15.69 4.75 12.03
N THR A 9 14.44 4.57 12.47
CA THR A 9 13.93 3.26 12.89
C THR A 9 13.39 2.43 11.73
N ARG A 10 13.14 3.05 10.57
CA ARG A 10 12.50 2.45 9.38
C ARG A 10 11.05 2.00 9.62
N LEU A 11 10.49 2.26 10.80
CA LEU A 11 9.11 1.98 11.15
C LEU A 11 8.14 2.90 10.41
N PHE A 12 6.96 2.37 10.13
CA PHE A 12 5.88 3.12 9.50
C PHE A 12 4.84 3.50 10.56
N HIS A 13 4.44 4.76 10.57
CA HIS A 13 3.45 5.30 11.49
C HIS A 13 2.25 5.83 10.72
N HIS A 14 1.04 5.45 11.13
CA HIS A 14 -0.16 6.11 10.66
C HIS A 14 -0.22 7.51 11.28
N VAL A 15 0.05 8.54 10.46
CA VAL A 15 0.17 9.92 10.96
C VAL A 15 -1.04 10.77 10.67
N GLY A 16 -1.87 10.40 9.70
CA GLY A 16 -3.05 11.18 9.37
C GLY A 16 -3.99 10.46 8.41
N THR A 17 -5.15 11.04 8.21
CA THR A 17 -6.17 10.54 7.28
C THR A 17 -6.40 11.59 6.20
N LEU A 18 -6.37 11.14 4.95
CA LEU A 18 -6.77 11.90 3.77
C LEU A 18 -8.07 11.28 3.25
N GLU A 19 -9.10 12.10 3.10
CA GLU A 19 -10.42 11.69 2.62
C GLU A 19 -10.85 12.57 1.45
N ALA A 20 -11.55 11.97 0.50
CA ALA A 20 -12.39 12.67 -0.46
C ALA A 20 -13.85 12.54 0.00
N ASP A 21 -14.48 13.66 0.29
CA ASP A 21 -15.90 13.75 0.61
C ASP A 21 -16.73 13.49 -0.66
N PRO A 22 -17.83 12.73 -0.60
CA PRO A 22 -18.76 12.56 -1.72
C PRO A 22 -19.28 13.89 -2.32
N ALA A 23 -19.31 14.97 -1.55
CA ALA A 23 -19.67 16.30 -2.01
C ALA A 23 -18.58 17.00 -2.85
N GLY A 24 -17.37 16.43 -2.94
CA GLY A 24 -16.26 16.90 -3.76
C GLY A 24 -15.12 17.58 -3.00
N ASP A 25 -15.22 17.71 -1.67
CA ASP A 25 -14.19 18.34 -0.84
C ASP A 25 -13.14 17.33 -0.35
N TYR A 26 -11.88 17.75 -0.26
CA TYR A 26 -10.79 16.98 0.32
C TYR A 26 -10.52 17.39 1.76
N ARG A 27 -10.24 16.40 2.60
CA ARG A 27 -9.98 16.60 4.02
C ARG A 27 -8.72 15.89 4.45
N PHE A 28 -7.86 16.61 5.16
CA PHE A 28 -6.69 16.02 5.80
C PHE A 28 -6.67 16.36 7.29
N GLN A 29 -6.39 15.37 8.12
CA GLN A 29 -6.21 15.54 9.56
C GLN A 29 -5.13 14.60 10.08
N TYR A 30 -4.39 15.03 11.10
CA TYR A 30 -3.47 14.16 11.80
C TYR A 30 -4.20 13.18 12.71
N GLN A 31 -3.62 12.00 12.90
CA GLN A 31 -4.04 11.08 13.94
C GLN A 31 -3.46 11.53 15.29
N PRO A 32 -4.20 11.44 16.40
CA PRO A 32 -3.67 11.75 17.73
C PRO A 32 -2.37 10.99 18.04
N GLU A 33 -2.29 9.73 17.61
CA GLU A 33 -1.15 8.83 17.81
C GLU A 33 0.10 9.26 17.04
N ALA A 34 -0.03 10.14 16.03
CA ALA A 34 1.11 10.68 15.29
C ALA A 34 2.11 11.38 16.23
N ARG A 35 1.62 11.96 17.35
CA ARG A 35 2.44 12.63 18.37
C ARG A 35 3.28 11.67 19.20
N LEU A 36 2.92 10.38 19.21
CA LEU A 36 3.66 9.34 19.93
C LEU A 36 4.92 8.90 19.16
N ALA A 37 4.98 9.17 17.85
CA ALA A 37 6.17 8.91 17.04
C ALA A 37 7.23 10.00 17.33
N PRO A 38 8.36 9.66 17.98
CA PRO A 38 9.29 10.66 18.54
C PRO A 38 9.94 11.56 17.48
N ASN A 39 10.22 10.99 16.31
CA ASN A 39 10.87 11.65 15.19
C ASN A 39 9.89 12.32 14.22
N PHE A 40 8.59 12.15 14.44
CA PHE A 40 7.58 12.74 13.56
C PHE A 40 7.44 14.23 13.85
N ARG A 41 7.25 15.02 12.79
CA ARG A 41 6.90 16.44 12.85
C ARG A 41 5.77 16.70 11.87
N PRO A 42 4.82 17.61 12.20
CA PRO A 42 3.81 18.04 11.24
C PRO A 42 4.44 18.46 9.92
N PHE A 43 3.74 18.16 8.82
CA PHE A 43 4.19 18.48 7.48
C PHE A 43 4.15 20.00 7.30
N MET A 44 5.12 20.56 6.57
CA MET A 44 5.16 22.01 6.32
C MET A 44 3.88 22.56 5.68
N ALA A 45 3.20 21.75 4.85
CA ALA A 45 1.92 22.11 4.25
C ALA A 45 0.74 22.12 5.25
N PHE A 46 0.91 21.51 6.42
CA PHE A 46 -0.10 21.28 7.46
C PHE A 46 0.53 21.46 8.86
N PRO A 47 0.94 22.69 9.23
CA PRO A 47 1.78 22.92 10.41
C PRO A 47 1.08 22.72 11.76
N ASP A 48 -0.24 22.92 11.81
CA ASP A 48 -1.07 22.69 13.00
C ASP A 48 -1.58 21.24 13.00
N SER A 49 -1.17 20.46 14.01
CA SER A 49 -1.53 19.05 14.16
C SER A 49 -2.91 18.81 14.77
N ASP A 50 -3.55 19.81 15.38
CA ASP A 50 -4.92 19.72 15.91
C ASP A 50 -5.97 20.16 14.89
N ARG A 51 -5.52 20.77 13.79
CA ARG A 51 -6.40 21.28 12.74
C ARG A 51 -6.82 20.20 11.75
N GLN A 52 -8.11 20.24 11.41
CA GLN A 52 -8.64 19.59 10.21
C GLN A 52 -8.54 20.55 9.02
N TYR A 53 -7.79 20.16 7.99
CA TYR A 53 -7.64 20.91 6.76
C TYR A 53 -8.70 20.49 5.76
N ARG A 54 -9.29 21.47 5.06
CA ARG A 54 -10.32 21.25 4.04
C ARG A 54 -10.00 22.05 2.77
N SER A 55 -10.33 21.51 1.61
CA SER A 55 -10.11 22.15 0.32
C SER A 55 -11.01 21.55 -0.75
N THR A 56 -11.55 22.37 -1.66
CA THR A 56 -12.33 21.90 -2.82
C THR A 56 -11.46 21.24 -3.91
N ALA A 57 -10.13 21.31 -3.78
CA ALA A 57 -9.16 20.65 -4.63
C ALA A 57 -8.14 19.88 -3.80
N LEU A 58 -7.62 18.76 -4.33
CA LEU A 58 -6.62 17.96 -3.62
C LEU A 58 -5.38 18.80 -3.32
N PHE A 59 -4.96 18.82 -2.05
CA PHE A 59 -3.85 19.66 -1.59
C PHE A 59 -2.58 19.40 -2.43
N PRO A 60 -1.79 20.44 -2.78
CA PRO A 60 -0.53 20.29 -3.52
C PRO A 60 0.44 19.28 -2.90
N PHE A 61 0.39 19.10 -1.58
CA PHE A 61 1.14 18.05 -0.90
C PHE A 61 0.79 16.65 -1.44
N PHE A 62 -0.49 16.35 -1.69
CA PHE A 62 -0.93 15.05 -2.19
C PHE A 62 -1.02 15.00 -3.72
N SER A 63 -1.56 16.03 -4.38
CA SER A 63 -1.80 16.00 -5.84
C SER A 63 -0.53 15.86 -6.67
N ASN A 64 0.59 16.37 -6.17
CA ASN A 64 1.90 16.19 -6.77
C ASN A 64 2.36 14.71 -6.82
N ARG A 65 1.72 13.80 -6.08
CA ARG A 65 1.99 12.36 -6.10
C ARG A 65 1.07 11.58 -7.04
N VAL A 66 0.10 12.25 -7.66
CA VAL A 66 -0.86 11.64 -8.59
C VAL A 66 -0.35 11.78 -10.02
N MET A 67 -0.42 10.70 -10.80
CA MET A 67 -0.11 10.78 -12.23
C MET A 67 -1.13 11.67 -12.94
N SER A 68 -0.66 12.61 -13.77
CA SER A 68 -1.56 13.47 -14.55
C SER A 68 -2.40 12.64 -15.54
N PRO A 69 -3.73 12.84 -15.59
CA PRO A 69 -4.60 12.21 -16.59
C PRO A 69 -4.27 12.57 -18.05
N SER A 70 -3.53 13.67 -18.27
CA SER A 70 -3.11 14.12 -19.59
C SER A 70 -1.96 13.30 -20.18
N ARG A 71 -1.33 12.42 -19.40
CA ARG A 71 -0.19 11.63 -19.87
C ARG A 71 -0.66 10.53 -20.83
N PRO A 72 0.07 10.26 -21.93
CA PRO A 72 -0.30 9.21 -22.88
C PRO A 72 -0.41 7.82 -22.25
N ASP A 73 0.40 7.54 -21.23
CA ASP A 73 0.47 6.25 -20.52
C ASP A 73 -0.52 6.14 -19.34
N PHE A 74 -1.38 7.15 -19.11
CA PHE A 74 -2.31 7.14 -17.98
C PHE A 74 -3.29 5.95 -18.01
N GLY A 75 -3.75 5.55 -19.20
CA GLY A 75 -4.61 4.37 -19.33
C GLY A 75 -3.93 3.09 -18.83
N ALA A 76 -2.71 2.83 -19.30
CA ALA A 76 -1.90 1.69 -18.86
C ALA A 76 -1.56 1.77 -17.35
N TYR A 77 -1.42 2.97 -16.80
CA TYR A 77 -1.23 3.18 -15.37
C TYR A 77 -2.47 2.80 -14.55
N LEU A 78 -3.68 3.23 -14.96
CA LEU A 78 -4.93 2.83 -14.32
C LEU A 78 -5.12 1.32 -14.36
N ASP A 79 -4.87 0.75 -15.53
CA ASP A 79 -4.85 -0.68 -15.72
C ASP A 79 -3.89 -1.33 -14.73
N ALA A 80 -2.63 -0.95 -14.69
CA ALA A 80 -1.70 -1.57 -13.76
C ALA A 80 -2.11 -1.47 -12.27
N LEU A 81 -2.93 -0.49 -11.89
CA LEU A 81 -3.51 -0.33 -10.55
C LEU A 81 -4.85 -1.05 -10.33
N GLY A 82 -5.39 -1.74 -11.34
CA GLY A 82 -6.69 -2.40 -11.26
C GLY A 82 -7.87 -1.43 -11.19
N LEU A 83 -7.73 -0.23 -11.76
CA LEU A 83 -8.74 0.83 -11.70
C LEU A 83 -9.39 1.06 -13.06
N THR A 84 -10.70 1.31 -13.05
CA THR A 84 -11.41 1.89 -14.19
C THR A 84 -11.29 3.42 -14.18
N ARG A 85 -11.70 4.09 -15.27
CA ARG A 85 -11.67 5.57 -15.34
C ARG A 85 -12.62 6.23 -14.36
N ASP A 86 -13.77 5.63 -14.10
CA ASP A 86 -14.76 6.12 -13.14
C ASP A 86 -14.31 5.93 -11.67
N GLN A 87 -13.43 4.98 -11.41
CA GLN A 87 -12.81 4.75 -10.10
C GLN A 87 -11.53 5.57 -9.89
N ALA A 88 -11.01 6.23 -10.93
CA ALA A 88 -9.71 6.90 -10.91
C ALA A 88 -9.75 8.30 -10.26
N ASP A 89 -10.43 8.44 -9.12
CA ASP A 89 -10.33 9.67 -8.34
C ASP A 89 -8.90 9.82 -7.76
N PRO A 90 -8.44 11.06 -7.50
CA PRO A 90 -7.08 11.29 -7.03
C PRO A 90 -6.70 10.58 -5.73
N VAL A 91 -7.63 10.38 -4.80
CA VAL A 91 -7.35 9.68 -3.53
C VAL A 91 -7.24 8.18 -3.76
N GLU A 92 -8.10 7.59 -4.58
CA GLU A 92 -8.01 6.17 -4.93
C GLU A 92 -6.71 5.86 -5.71
N LEU A 93 -6.30 6.75 -6.61
CA LEU A 93 -5.01 6.63 -7.32
C LEU A 93 -3.83 6.65 -6.34
N LEU A 94 -3.87 7.51 -5.33
CA LEU A 94 -2.85 7.53 -4.27
C LEU A 94 -2.88 6.23 -3.47
N ALA A 95 -4.07 5.80 -3.04
CA ALA A 95 -4.24 4.62 -2.20
C ALA A 95 -3.77 3.32 -2.89
N ARG A 96 -3.98 3.18 -4.20
CA ARG A 96 -3.52 2.03 -5.00
C ARG A 96 -2.04 2.07 -5.32
N SER A 97 -1.49 3.25 -5.62
CA SER A 97 -0.08 3.41 -5.99
C SER A 97 0.87 3.56 -4.79
N GLY A 98 0.33 3.83 -3.60
CA GLY A 98 1.10 4.26 -2.44
C GLY A 98 1.47 5.74 -2.47
N GLY A 99 1.27 6.45 -3.60
CA GLY A 99 1.67 7.86 -3.76
C GLY A 99 3.15 8.12 -3.49
N ALA A 100 3.99 7.09 -3.55
CA ALA A 100 5.37 7.14 -3.11
C ALA A 100 6.21 7.99 -4.07
N ARG A 101 7.01 8.90 -3.52
CA ARG A 101 8.08 9.57 -4.28
C ARG A 101 9.42 9.03 -3.81
N ALA A 102 10.33 8.81 -4.75
CA ALA A 102 11.65 8.22 -4.47
C ALA A 102 12.46 8.95 -3.37
N THR A 103 12.12 10.22 -3.08
CA THR A 103 12.85 11.08 -2.15
C THR A 103 12.12 11.34 -0.82
N ASP A 104 10.88 10.86 -0.65
CA ASP A 104 10.12 11.11 0.58
C ASP A 104 9.76 9.83 1.34
N THR A 105 9.30 10.04 2.57
CA THR A 105 8.97 8.98 3.52
C THR A 105 7.47 8.89 3.74
N VAL A 106 6.66 9.37 2.79
CA VAL A 106 5.21 9.44 2.95
C VAL A 106 4.55 8.53 1.93
N GLN A 107 3.65 7.69 2.41
CA GLN A 107 2.82 6.82 1.59
C GLN A 107 1.35 7.05 1.91
N ILE A 108 0.51 6.95 0.89
CA ILE A 108 -0.94 7.02 1.04
C ILE A 108 -1.47 5.64 0.68
N VAL A 109 -2.12 5.00 1.64
CA VAL A 109 -2.59 3.62 1.50
C VAL A 109 -4.04 3.55 1.94
N ALA A 110 -4.82 2.68 1.31
CA ALA A 110 -6.19 2.40 1.74
C ALA A 110 -6.18 1.76 3.14
N GLU A 111 -7.19 2.09 3.95
CA GLU A 111 -7.50 1.27 5.12
C GLU A 111 -8.07 -0.07 4.64
N PRO A 112 -7.76 -1.19 5.33
CA PRO A 112 -8.49 -2.43 5.11
C PRO A 112 -9.99 -2.20 5.27
N ILE A 113 -10.78 -2.74 4.35
CA ILE A 113 -12.24 -2.63 4.36
C ILE A 113 -12.81 -3.94 4.91
N THR A 114 -13.70 -3.86 5.89
CA THR A 114 -14.39 -5.04 6.43
C THR A 114 -15.74 -5.22 5.78
N GLU A 115 -15.94 -6.35 5.10
CA GLU A 115 -17.23 -6.75 4.53
C GLU A 115 -17.51 -8.21 4.87
N ASN A 116 -18.72 -8.50 5.38
CA ASN A 116 -19.13 -9.86 5.76
C ASN A 116 -18.13 -10.60 6.67
N GLY A 117 -17.46 -9.86 7.57
CA GLY A 117 -16.47 -10.43 8.49
C GLY A 117 -15.10 -10.73 7.87
N VAL A 118 -14.85 -10.31 6.63
CA VAL A 118 -13.57 -10.43 5.95
C VAL A 118 -12.96 -9.03 5.81
N GLU A 119 -11.75 -8.84 6.35
CA GLU A 119 -10.98 -7.62 6.13
C GLU A 119 -10.18 -7.76 4.83
N THR A 120 -10.37 -6.81 3.91
CA THR A 120 -9.72 -6.81 2.60
C THR A 120 -8.85 -5.59 2.42
N ALA A 121 -7.61 -5.79 1.98
CA ALA A 121 -6.72 -4.71 1.58
C ALA A 121 -6.05 -5.02 0.24
N ARG A 122 -5.57 -3.97 -0.44
CA ARG A 122 -4.81 -4.10 -1.69
C ARG A 122 -3.47 -3.41 -1.56
N PHE A 123 -2.45 -4.02 -2.14
CA PHE A 123 -1.10 -3.48 -2.10
C PHE A 123 -0.26 -3.95 -3.28
N LEU A 124 0.71 -3.13 -3.67
CA LEU A 124 1.71 -3.51 -4.65
C LEU A 124 2.81 -4.34 -3.99
N VAL A 125 3.11 -5.51 -4.56
CA VAL A 125 4.16 -6.38 -4.02
C VAL A 125 5.51 -5.65 -4.05
N SER A 126 6.17 -5.62 -2.90
CA SER A 126 7.42 -4.88 -2.74
C SER A 126 8.62 -5.70 -3.19
N GLY A 127 9.63 -5.01 -3.70
CA GLY A 127 10.98 -5.58 -3.85
C GLY A 127 11.16 -6.63 -4.94
N CYS A 128 10.19 -6.87 -5.83
CA CYS A 128 10.28 -7.91 -6.87
C CYS A 128 11.62 -7.87 -7.65
N ARG A 129 12.14 -6.67 -7.95
CA ARG A 129 13.41 -6.46 -8.65
C ARG A 129 14.66 -6.98 -7.94
N TYR A 130 14.57 -7.31 -6.65
CA TYR A 130 15.67 -7.78 -5.82
C TYR A 130 15.68 -9.30 -5.69
N ILE A 131 14.71 -9.99 -6.30
CA ILE A 131 14.62 -11.43 -6.27
C ILE A 131 15.01 -11.99 -7.63
N ASP A 132 16.07 -12.78 -7.66
CA ASP A 132 16.55 -13.44 -8.88
C ASP A 132 15.49 -14.38 -9.44
N GLY A 133 15.19 -14.22 -10.73
CA GLY A 133 14.18 -15.00 -11.44
C GLY A 133 12.72 -14.61 -11.13
N ALA A 134 12.48 -13.53 -10.38
CA ALA A 134 11.11 -13.13 -10.05
C ALA A 134 10.33 -12.66 -11.27
N ASP A 135 10.98 -12.07 -12.28
CA ASP A 135 10.29 -11.60 -13.48
C ASP A 135 9.65 -12.77 -14.24
N GLU A 136 10.40 -13.87 -14.43
CA GLU A 136 9.95 -15.07 -15.10
C GLU A 136 8.85 -15.78 -14.33
N ARG A 137 8.91 -15.74 -12.98
CA ARG A 137 7.86 -16.29 -12.12
C ARG A 137 6.60 -15.43 -12.19
N ILE A 138 6.73 -14.11 -12.11
CA ILE A 138 5.62 -13.17 -12.25
C ILE A 138 4.96 -13.32 -13.61
N ALA A 139 5.72 -13.47 -14.69
CA ALA A 139 5.19 -13.66 -16.05
C ALA A 139 4.34 -14.93 -16.20
N ARG A 140 4.46 -15.90 -15.28
CA ARG A 140 3.65 -17.13 -15.24
C ARG A 140 2.48 -17.07 -14.27
N LEU A 141 2.39 -16.02 -13.45
CA LEU A 141 1.26 -15.84 -12.53
C LEU A 141 -0.02 -15.55 -13.31
N VAL A 142 -1.12 -16.10 -12.81
CA VAL A 142 -2.46 -15.79 -13.31
C VAL A 142 -3.20 -14.93 -12.29
N ALA A 143 -4.02 -13.99 -12.77
CA ALA A 143 -4.88 -13.19 -11.89
C ALA A 143 -5.77 -14.10 -11.02
N GLY A 144 -5.86 -13.79 -9.73
CA GLY A 144 -6.54 -14.59 -8.72
C GLY A 144 -5.73 -15.75 -8.15
N GLN A 145 -4.51 -16.01 -8.65
CA GLN A 145 -3.66 -17.07 -8.11
C GLN A 145 -3.23 -16.76 -6.67
N PRO A 146 -3.29 -17.74 -5.74
CA PRO A 146 -2.81 -17.57 -4.38
C PRO A 146 -1.30 -17.34 -4.32
N LEU A 147 -0.88 -16.44 -3.43
CA LEU A 147 0.50 -16.20 -3.03
C LEU A 147 0.65 -16.64 -1.58
N ARG A 148 1.61 -17.53 -1.31
CA ARG A 148 1.86 -17.99 0.06
C ARG A 148 2.64 -16.94 0.81
N VAL A 149 2.12 -16.53 1.97
CA VAL A 149 2.84 -15.68 2.92
C VAL A 149 3.81 -16.55 3.72
N ARG A 150 5.10 -16.19 3.73
CA ARG A 150 6.14 -16.91 4.46
C ARG A 150 7.01 -15.94 5.28
N PRO A 151 7.18 -16.16 6.60
CA PRO A 151 8.15 -15.41 7.40
C PRO A 151 9.59 -15.58 6.90
N GLU A 152 10.36 -14.50 6.95
CA GLU A 152 11.79 -14.47 6.63
C GLU A 152 12.58 -13.85 7.81
N PRO A 153 12.74 -14.59 8.93
CA PRO A 153 13.39 -14.05 10.14
C PRO A 153 14.85 -13.63 9.93
N GLU A 154 15.52 -14.24 8.94
CA GLU A 154 16.91 -13.97 8.58
C GLU A 154 17.07 -12.80 7.60
N ASN A 155 16.00 -12.07 7.26
CA ASN A 155 16.09 -10.94 6.34
C ASN A 155 16.98 -9.83 6.96
N PRO A 156 18.07 -9.42 6.30
CA PRO A 156 19.06 -8.51 6.89
C PRO A 156 18.54 -7.09 7.09
N GLN A 157 17.42 -6.73 6.45
CA GLN A 157 16.84 -5.40 6.57
C GLN A 157 15.64 -5.33 7.51
N ASP A 158 15.00 -6.46 7.81
CA ASP A 158 13.79 -6.54 8.64
C ASP A 158 13.47 -8.00 9.03
N SER A 159 13.81 -8.43 10.24
CA SER A 159 13.52 -9.80 10.70
C SER A 159 12.02 -10.14 10.77
N ARG A 160 11.14 -9.14 10.55
CA ARG A 160 9.69 -9.32 10.46
C ARG A 160 9.20 -9.41 9.01
N ALA A 161 10.10 -9.46 8.03
CA ALA A 161 9.73 -9.53 6.62
C ALA A 161 8.84 -10.75 6.33
N LEU A 162 7.84 -10.53 5.47
CA LEU A 162 6.95 -11.57 4.96
C LEU A 162 7.17 -11.68 3.44
N LEU A 163 7.76 -12.78 3.02
CA LEU A 163 7.91 -13.17 1.62
C LEU A 163 6.56 -13.61 1.05
N LEU A 164 6.38 -13.35 -0.25
CA LEU A 164 5.28 -13.84 -1.06
C LEU A 164 5.81 -14.83 -2.07
N ASP A 165 5.45 -16.10 -1.89
CA ASP A 165 5.83 -17.18 -2.79
C ASP A 165 4.71 -17.51 -3.77
N VAL A 166 5.10 -17.91 -4.98
CA VAL A 166 4.18 -18.61 -5.89
C VAL A 166 3.94 -20.03 -5.40
N THR A 167 2.98 -20.73 -5.99
CA THR A 167 2.59 -22.11 -5.61
C THR A 167 3.76 -23.10 -5.60
N SER A 168 4.81 -22.89 -6.41
CA SER A 168 6.02 -23.75 -6.39
C SER A 168 6.89 -23.57 -5.14
N GLY A 169 6.65 -22.55 -4.33
CA GLY A 169 7.45 -22.20 -3.15
C GLY A 169 8.56 -21.17 -3.41
N ASP A 170 8.69 -20.70 -4.66
CA ASP A 170 9.67 -19.69 -5.03
C ASP A 170 9.15 -18.27 -4.79
N PRO A 171 9.97 -17.34 -4.29
CA PRO A 171 9.51 -16.00 -3.95
C PRO A 171 9.38 -15.09 -5.19
N VAL A 172 8.43 -14.16 -5.13
CA VAL A 172 8.25 -13.09 -6.14
C VAL A 172 8.38 -11.68 -5.56
N GLY A 173 8.31 -11.54 -4.25
CA GLY A 173 8.55 -10.27 -3.56
C GLY A 173 8.16 -10.37 -2.09
N TRP A 174 7.90 -9.22 -1.49
CA TRP A 174 7.53 -9.10 -0.09
C TRP A 174 6.22 -8.34 0.09
N VAL A 175 5.56 -8.59 1.21
CA VAL A 175 4.55 -7.67 1.74
C VAL A 175 5.22 -6.31 2.03
N PRO A 176 4.61 -5.18 1.63
CA PRO A 176 5.12 -3.86 1.99
C PRO A 176 5.26 -3.69 3.51
N ARG A 177 6.34 -3.03 3.92
CA ARG A 177 6.66 -2.83 5.34
C ARG A 177 5.55 -2.17 6.16
N TYR A 178 4.78 -1.25 5.56
CA TYR A 178 3.66 -0.59 6.24
C TYR A 178 2.51 -1.53 6.62
N LEU A 179 2.45 -2.75 6.05
CA LEU A 179 1.46 -3.77 6.40
C LEU A 179 1.96 -4.80 7.41
N LEU A 180 3.26 -4.82 7.75
CA LEU A 180 3.81 -5.88 8.60
C LEU A 180 3.22 -5.86 10.01
N ASP A 181 3.05 -4.69 10.63
CA ASP A 181 2.40 -4.61 11.95
C ASP A 181 0.97 -5.12 11.92
N TYR A 182 0.21 -4.77 10.89
CA TYR A 182 -1.15 -5.24 10.70
C TYR A 182 -1.20 -6.76 10.52
N LEU A 183 -0.37 -7.33 9.64
CA LEU A 183 -0.39 -8.77 9.37
C LEU A 183 0.11 -9.60 10.54
N HIS A 184 1.23 -9.22 11.17
CA HIS A 184 1.74 -9.95 12.33
C HIS A 184 0.72 -9.98 13.45
N LYS A 185 0.06 -8.85 13.74
CA LYS A 185 -1.04 -8.81 14.73
C LYS A 185 -2.13 -9.83 14.43
N HIS A 186 -2.56 -9.94 13.17
CA HIS A 186 -3.62 -10.89 12.78
C HIS A 186 -3.14 -12.35 12.80
N ILE A 187 -1.91 -12.61 12.35
CA ILE A 187 -1.29 -13.93 12.40
C ILE A 187 -1.15 -14.41 13.85
N ASP A 188 -0.67 -13.54 14.74
CA ASP A 188 -0.51 -13.85 16.18
C ASP A 188 -1.86 -14.12 16.87
N GLN A 189 -2.94 -13.54 16.35
CA GLN A 189 -4.31 -13.80 16.79
C GLN A 189 -4.94 -15.07 16.17
N GLY A 190 -4.19 -15.79 15.32
CA GLY A 190 -4.65 -17.01 14.67
C GLY A 190 -5.61 -16.77 13.51
N ALA A 191 -5.66 -15.56 12.96
CA ALA A 191 -6.49 -15.24 11.80
C ALA A 191 -6.04 -16.03 10.55
N ASP A 192 -7.00 -16.37 9.68
CA ASP A 192 -6.70 -16.91 8.36
C ASP A 192 -6.33 -15.76 7.41
N VAL A 193 -5.06 -15.74 6.98
CA VAL A 193 -4.48 -14.72 6.13
C VAL A 193 -4.23 -15.30 4.74
N GLN A 194 -4.94 -14.77 3.75
CA GLN A 194 -4.81 -15.18 2.35
C GLN A 194 -4.38 -14.01 1.47
N VAL A 195 -3.43 -14.24 0.57
CA VAL A 195 -2.98 -13.25 -0.40
C VAL A 195 -3.15 -13.81 -1.79
N TYR A 196 -3.66 -12.99 -2.70
CA TYR A 196 -3.89 -13.35 -4.10
C TYR A 196 -3.22 -12.34 -5.02
N ALA A 197 -2.65 -12.80 -6.13
CA ALA A 197 -2.22 -11.93 -7.22
C ALA A 197 -3.47 -11.38 -7.93
N GLU A 198 -4.02 -10.28 -7.44
CA GLU A 198 -5.25 -9.68 -8.00
C GLU A 198 -5.04 -9.21 -9.43
N ARG A 199 -3.89 -8.57 -9.70
CA ARG A 199 -3.47 -8.22 -11.06
C ARG A 199 -1.99 -8.50 -11.25
N VAL A 200 -1.68 -9.07 -12.40
CA VAL A 200 -0.31 -9.36 -12.86
C VAL A 200 -0.09 -8.53 -14.11
N ASN A 201 0.77 -7.53 -14.02
CA ASN A 201 1.08 -6.66 -15.15
C ASN A 201 2.22 -7.25 -15.97
N GLY A 202 2.39 -6.84 -17.22
CA GLY A 202 3.48 -7.28 -18.10
C GLY A 202 4.80 -6.54 -17.84
N PRO A 203 5.92 -6.98 -18.44
CA PRO A 203 7.26 -6.45 -18.17
C PRO A 203 7.43 -4.98 -18.60
N GLU A 204 6.50 -4.46 -19.40
CA GLU A 204 6.37 -3.03 -19.71
C GLU A 204 6.00 -2.17 -18.50
N ALA A 205 5.37 -2.75 -17.47
CA ALA A 205 5.08 -2.06 -16.23
C ALA A 205 6.34 -1.91 -15.38
N SER A 206 6.45 -0.79 -14.66
CA SER A 206 7.53 -0.60 -13.70
C SER A 206 7.55 -1.71 -12.65
N TRP A 207 8.73 -2.09 -12.16
CA TRP A 207 8.91 -3.17 -11.18
C TRP A 207 7.96 -3.15 -9.99
N HIS A 208 7.73 -1.96 -9.41
CA HIS A 208 6.84 -1.77 -8.27
C HIS A 208 5.35 -1.96 -8.61
N MET A 209 4.99 -2.04 -9.89
CA MET A 209 3.64 -2.28 -10.37
C MET A 209 3.47 -3.68 -10.96
N ARG A 210 4.48 -4.57 -10.91
CA ARG A 210 4.40 -5.88 -11.61
C ARG A 210 3.29 -6.78 -11.04
N VAL A 211 3.03 -6.71 -9.73
CA VAL A 211 1.99 -7.49 -9.06
C VAL A 211 1.22 -6.60 -8.10
N LEU A 212 -0.07 -6.42 -8.37
CA LEU A 212 -1.06 -5.92 -7.41
C LEU A 212 -1.63 -7.13 -6.67
N ALA A 213 -1.46 -7.16 -5.35
CA ALA A 213 -1.95 -8.21 -4.49
C ALA A 213 -3.21 -7.74 -3.73
N ARG A 214 -4.11 -8.70 -3.50
CA ARG A 214 -5.25 -8.55 -2.61
C ARG A 214 -5.05 -9.45 -1.40
N LEU A 215 -5.11 -8.83 -0.23
CA LEU A 215 -5.10 -9.46 1.07
C LEU A 215 -6.55 -9.69 1.53
N GLU A 216 -6.83 -10.87 2.03
CA GLU A 216 -8.01 -11.18 2.83
C GLU A 216 -7.56 -11.68 4.21
N VAL A 217 -8.15 -11.13 5.26
CA VAL A 217 -7.97 -11.61 6.63
C VAL A 217 -9.32 -11.99 7.18
N ARG A 218 -9.44 -13.25 7.62
CA ARG A 218 -10.61 -13.76 8.33
C ARG A 218 -10.23 -13.95 9.79
N PRO A 219 -10.94 -13.32 10.74
CA PRO A 219 -10.71 -13.54 12.16
C PRO A 219 -10.74 -15.04 12.49
N ALA A 220 -9.94 -15.45 13.48
CA ALA A 220 -10.05 -16.82 13.99
C ALA A 220 -11.50 -17.08 14.40
N ASN A 221 -12.08 -18.20 13.96
CA ASN A 221 -13.38 -18.63 14.47
C ASN A 221 -13.22 -18.88 15.97
N GLY A 222 -13.86 -18.04 16.78
CA GLY A 222 -13.98 -18.23 18.23
C GLY A 222 -14.86 -19.42 18.61
#